data_AF-H3CRZ5-F1
#
_entry.id   AF-H3CRZ5-F1
#
_cell.length_a   1.000
_cell.length_b   1.000
_cell.length_c   1.000
_cell.angle_alpha   90.00
_cell.angle_beta   90.00
_cell.angle_gamma   90.00
#
_symmetry.space_group_name_H-M   'P 1'
#
loop_
_entity.id
_entity.type
_entity.pdbx_description
1 polymer ?
#
loop_
_entity_poly.entity_id
_entity_poly.type
_entity_poly.pdbx_seq_one_letter_code
_entity_poly.pdbx_strand_id
1 'polypeptide(L)'
;MASLLPVSLTLLLLLSAKLHGCQAGDCKGHRQVLRGPPGYVTDGPGNYSVNGNCEWLIKAPSNSHRIVLNFTFMDTECTYDYLFVYDGDSYQSPLLASLSGNTLPQPIEAKSGKMLLHLFSDANYNLLGFNATYTFSLCPGACGGHGRCDSSTLKCHCQHGWGGAACTTPLCSKSCSVNGQCDKKGERCLCKPGFVGQNCQLGLNDDGGAGQWWRVSEGNPYIPPRTGSAGVYLAPAGSLYMFGGFDLNRALGDLIKFNLTSNQWESRSYGHSPVSHVWVCSNSHSLHSRFPHFWGCSSVNSKANEKAHLYASLFKIAEQDKNKADENIFPL
;
A
#
# COMPACT_ATOMS: atom_id res chain seq x y z
N MET A 1 53.65 39.00 29.55
CA MET A 1 53.11 37.65 29.27
C MET A 1 51.72 37.55 29.86
N ALA A 2 50.84 36.82 29.15
CA ALA A 2 49.47 36.42 29.52
C ALA A 2 48.37 37.49 29.47
N SER A 3 47.67 37.56 28.33
CA SER A 3 46.33 38.12 28.20
C SER A 3 45.28 37.04 28.54
N LEU A 4 44.35 37.38 29.43
CA LEU A 4 43.18 36.57 29.79
C LEU A 4 42.10 36.75 28.72
N LEU A 5 41.73 35.67 28.02
CA LEU A 5 40.53 35.61 27.17
C LEU A 5 39.38 34.96 27.96
N PRO A 6 38.12 35.39 27.78
CA PRO A 6 37.00 34.94 28.59
C PRO A 6 36.51 33.56 28.14
N VAL A 7 36.53 32.60 29.06
CA VAL A 7 36.05 31.20 28.92
C VAL A 7 34.53 31.10 28.69
N SER A 8 33.80 32.21 28.68
CA SER A 8 32.34 32.24 28.66
C SER A 8 31.70 32.14 27.28
N LEU A 9 32.44 32.34 26.18
CA LEU A 9 31.85 32.35 24.83
C LEU A 9 31.87 30.97 24.15
N THR A 10 32.78 30.09 24.55
CA THR A 10 32.91 28.74 23.99
C THR A 10 31.85 27.77 24.52
N LEU A 11 31.28 28.03 25.70
CA LEU A 11 30.25 27.15 26.28
C LEU A 11 28.85 27.38 25.69
N LEU A 12 28.54 28.57 25.14
CA LEU A 12 27.25 28.82 24.48
C LEU A 12 27.16 28.24 23.05
N LEU A 13 28.27 28.05 22.35
CA LEU A 13 28.31 27.45 21.01
C LEU A 13 28.13 25.92 21.02
N LEU A 14 28.28 25.27 22.18
CA LEU A 14 28.11 23.82 22.35
C LEU A 14 26.65 23.42 22.66
N LEU A 15 25.74 24.38 22.89
CA LEU A 15 24.33 24.12 23.21
C LEU A 15 23.36 24.26 22.01
N SER A 16 23.85 24.52 20.79
CA SER A 16 23.01 24.60 19.58
C SER A 16 23.29 23.52 18.53
N ALA A 17 24.04 22.47 18.85
CA ALA A 17 23.98 21.24 18.07
C ALA A 17 22.68 20.50 18.42
N LYS A 18 21.52 21.08 18.05
CA LYS A 18 20.31 20.27 17.95
C LYS A 18 20.68 19.11 17.03
N LEU A 19 20.36 17.90 17.46
CA LEU A 19 20.49 16.69 16.65
C LEU A 19 19.51 16.84 15.49
N HIS A 20 19.89 17.58 14.44
CA HIS A 20 19.03 17.84 13.30
C HIS A 20 18.94 16.53 12.52
N GLY A 21 17.79 15.87 12.58
CA GLY A 21 17.47 14.73 11.71
C GLY A 21 17.74 15.09 10.25
N CYS A 22 18.04 14.10 9.42
CA CYS A 22 18.37 14.35 8.02
C CYS A 22 17.11 14.80 7.26
N GLN A 23 17.18 15.94 6.58
CA GLN A 23 16.03 16.58 5.95
C GLN A 23 16.19 16.59 4.42
N ALA A 24 15.12 16.21 3.73
CA ALA A 24 14.93 16.45 2.31
C ALA A 24 13.85 17.51 2.09
N GLY A 25 13.95 18.22 0.99
CA GLY A 25 12.95 19.16 0.49
C GLY A 25 12.84 19.08 -1.03
N ASP A 26 12.36 20.15 -1.65
CA ASP A 26 12.24 20.28 -3.11
C ASP A 26 13.48 19.75 -3.84
N CYS A 27 13.25 18.77 -4.70
CA CYS A 27 14.27 18.05 -5.44
C CYS A 27 14.76 18.81 -6.67
N LYS A 28 13.99 19.80 -7.17
CA LYS A 28 14.26 20.53 -8.41
C LYS A 28 14.49 19.63 -9.64
N GLY A 29 13.73 18.54 -9.74
CA GLY A 29 13.85 17.52 -10.79
C GLY A 29 15.08 16.60 -10.67
N HIS A 30 15.76 16.57 -9.53
CA HIS A 30 16.95 15.75 -9.30
C HIS A 30 16.78 14.74 -8.16
N ARG A 31 17.62 13.70 -8.16
CA ARG A 31 17.71 12.73 -7.07
C ARG A 31 18.45 13.32 -5.87
N GLN A 32 17.79 13.35 -4.71
CA GLN A 32 18.43 13.59 -3.41
C GLN A 32 18.72 12.27 -2.69
N VAL A 33 19.88 12.15 -2.06
CA VAL A 33 20.28 10.93 -1.33
C VAL A 33 20.51 11.23 0.15
N LEU A 34 19.70 10.62 1.01
CA LEU A 34 19.71 10.81 2.46
C LEU A 34 20.49 9.67 3.12
N ARG A 35 21.62 10.01 3.77
CA ARG A 35 22.54 9.04 4.42
C ARG A 35 22.73 9.31 5.92
N GLY A 36 21.95 10.23 6.48
CA GLY A 36 22.07 10.66 7.87
C GLY A 36 21.17 9.89 8.84
N PRO A 37 21.08 10.36 10.11
CA PRO A 37 20.13 9.81 11.08
C PRO A 37 18.68 9.89 10.58
N PRO A 38 17.74 9.19 11.24
CA PRO A 38 16.30 9.37 11.04
C PRO A 38 15.91 10.83 10.90
N GLY A 39 14.91 11.09 10.07
CA GLY A 39 14.66 12.43 9.62
C GLY A 39 13.35 12.60 8.88
N TYR A 40 13.33 13.59 8.00
CA TYR A 40 12.13 14.10 7.38
C TYR A 40 12.33 14.26 5.87
N VAL A 41 11.30 13.96 5.09
CA VAL A 41 11.29 14.08 3.63
C VAL A 41 9.99 14.75 3.20
N THR A 42 10.13 15.74 2.33
CA THR A 42 9.04 16.50 1.72
C THR A 42 9.46 16.92 0.31
N ASP A 43 8.48 17.25 -0.53
CA ASP A 43 8.67 17.96 -1.80
C ASP A 43 8.93 19.46 -1.63
N GLY A 44 8.92 19.99 -0.40
CA GLY A 44 9.28 21.37 -0.09
C GLY A 44 8.08 22.23 0.29
N PRO A 45 8.29 23.54 0.51
CA PRO A 45 7.20 24.45 0.82
C PRO A 45 6.39 24.83 -0.43
N GLY A 46 5.07 24.88 -0.30
CA GLY A 46 4.16 25.28 -1.38
C GLY A 46 3.72 24.07 -2.20
N ASN A 47 3.41 24.31 -3.48
CA ASN A 47 2.97 23.24 -4.36
C ASN A 47 4.16 22.55 -5.04
N TYR A 48 4.10 21.23 -5.24
CA TYR A 48 5.14 20.49 -5.98
C TYR A 48 5.25 20.97 -7.43
N SER A 49 6.38 20.73 -8.09
CA SER A 49 6.56 21.14 -9.49
C SER A 49 5.68 20.33 -10.45
N VAL A 50 5.07 20.98 -11.46
CA VAL A 50 4.47 20.31 -12.62
C VAL A 50 5.56 19.72 -13.52
N ASN A 51 5.25 18.66 -14.27
CA ASN A 51 6.21 17.83 -15.01
C ASN A 51 7.38 17.37 -14.10
N GLY A 52 7.07 17.19 -12.82
CA GLY A 52 8.03 16.87 -11.78
C GLY A 52 8.44 15.42 -11.89
N ASN A 53 9.74 15.18 -11.83
CA ASN A 53 10.32 13.85 -11.75
C ASN A 53 11.31 13.82 -10.59
N CYS A 54 10.78 13.74 -9.38
CA CYS A 54 11.54 13.91 -8.15
C CYS A 54 11.83 12.61 -7.44
N GLU A 55 13.10 12.43 -7.02
CA GLU A 55 13.53 11.22 -6.35
C GLU A 55 14.22 11.53 -5.02
N TRP A 56 13.79 10.87 -3.94
CA TRP A 56 14.46 10.89 -2.65
C TRP A 56 14.84 9.46 -2.25
N LEU A 57 16.14 9.18 -2.23
CA LEU A 57 16.68 7.89 -1.86
C LEU A 57 17.20 7.91 -0.42
N ILE A 58 16.46 7.24 0.46
CA ILE A 58 16.85 7.03 1.86
C ILE A 58 17.75 5.80 1.93
N LYS A 59 18.92 5.93 2.56
CA LYS A 59 19.85 4.82 2.83
C LYS A 59 20.04 4.65 4.33
N ALA A 60 19.67 3.49 4.85
CA ALA A 60 19.91 3.13 6.23
C ALA A 60 21.41 2.87 6.49
N PRO A 61 21.84 2.82 7.76
CA PRO A 61 23.25 2.58 8.11
C PRO A 61 23.79 1.24 7.59
N SER A 62 22.93 0.24 7.42
CA SER A 62 23.27 -1.05 6.81
C SER A 62 22.05 -1.66 6.12
N ASN A 63 22.28 -2.62 5.22
CA ASN A 63 21.22 -3.36 4.52
C ASN A 63 20.39 -4.28 5.45
N SER A 64 20.81 -4.46 6.71
CA SER A 64 20.04 -5.22 7.71
C SER A 64 18.98 -4.38 8.42
N HIS A 65 19.01 -3.06 8.24
CA HIS A 65 17.99 -2.17 8.79
C HIS A 65 16.77 -2.14 7.88
N ARG A 66 15.60 -2.03 8.52
CA ARG A 66 14.35 -1.62 7.90
C ARG A 66 14.21 -0.12 7.96
N ILE A 67 13.61 0.46 6.93
CA ILE A 67 13.24 1.88 6.88
C ILE A 67 11.72 1.94 7.05
N VAL A 68 11.26 2.64 8.09
CA VAL A 68 9.83 2.85 8.35
C VAL A 68 9.49 4.30 8.01
N LEU A 69 8.64 4.50 7.00
CA LEU A 69 8.17 5.79 6.51
C LEU A 69 6.76 6.06 7.04
N ASN A 70 6.56 7.24 7.64
CA ASN A 70 5.28 7.65 8.21
C ASN A 70 4.89 9.02 7.67
N PHE A 71 3.76 9.08 6.97
CA PHE A 71 3.23 10.30 6.36
C PHE A 71 2.46 11.13 7.39
N THR A 72 2.76 12.42 7.46
CA THR A 72 2.03 13.40 8.27
C THR A 72 1.12 14.29 7.44
N PHE A 73 1.38 14.39 6.13
CA PHE A 73 0.58 15.16 5.19
C PHE A 73 0.67 14.54 3.79
N MET A 74 -0.44 14.60 3.05
CA MET A 74 -0.50 14.22 1.64
C MET A 74 -1.62 15.01 0.97
N ASP A 75 -1.33 15.57 -0.20
CA ASP A 75 -2.26 16.26 -1.08
C ASP A 75 -1.67 16.29 -2.50
N THR A 76 -1.88 15.23 -3.27
CA THR A 76 -1.49 15.16 -4.70
C THR A 76 -2.72 15.05 -5.59
N GLU A 77 -2.60 15.42 -6.86
CA GLU A 77 -3.71 15.29 -7.81
C GLU A 77 -4.13 13.82 -7.93
N CYS A 78 -5.36 13.52 -7.50
CA CYS A 78 -5.91 12.18 -7.58
C CYS A 78 -5.86 11.67 -9.01
N THR A 79 -5.37 10.44 -9.20
CA THR A 79 -5.35 9.69 -10.47
C THR A 79 -4.39 10.17 -11.56
N TYR A 80 -3.78 11.35 -11.42
CA TYR A 80 -2.83 11.93 -12.37
C TYR A 80 -1.40 11.96 -11.82
N ASP A 81 -1.25 12.40 -10.56
CA ASP A 81 0.04 12.54 -9.90
C ASP A 81 0.26 11.48 -8.82
N TYR A 82 1.43 10.85 -8.86
CA TYR A 82 1.70 9.69 -8.03
C TYR A 82 3.02 9.81 -7.28
N LEU A 83 2.96 9.47 -5.99
CA LEU A 83 4.13 9.17 -5.18
C LEU A 83 4.31 7.65 -5.11
N PHE A 84 5.34 7.16 -5.77
CA PHE A 84 5.76 5.76 -5.70
C PHE A 84 6.79 5.57 -4.60
N VAL A 85 6.64 4.50 -3.83
CA VAL A 85 7.58 4.10 -2.77
C VAL A 85 8.12 2.72 -3.07
N TYR A 86 9.44 2.55 -3.14
CA TYR A 86 10.09 1.30 -3.50
C TYR A 86 11.03 0.79 -2.39
N ASP A 87 11.13 -0.54 -2.27
CA ASP A 87 12.09 -1.23 -1.40
C ASP A 87 13.43 -1.44 -2.13
N GLY A 88 14.19 -0.35 -2.30
CA GLY A 88 15.48 -0.39 -2.99
C GLY A 88 15.96 1.00 -3.43
N ASP A 89 16.84 1.05 -4.43
CA ASP A 89 17.44 2.29 -4.95
C ASP A 89 17.04 2.66 -6.38
N SER A 90 16.10 1.92 -6.98
CA SER A 90 15.60 2.18 -8.33
C SER A 90 14.13 1.80 -8.49
N TYR A 91 13.52 2.28 -9.57
CA TYR A 91 12.15 1.93 -9.96
C TYR A 91 11.98 0.46 -10.41
N GLN A 92 13.08 -0.28 -10.62
CA GLN A 92 13.04 -1.74 -10.79
C GLN A 92 12.96 -2.51 -9.47
N SER A 93 13.13 -1.82 -8.34
CA SER A 93 13.00 -2.45 -7.03
C SER A 93 11.52 -2.75 -6.72
N PRO A 94 11.22 -3.64 -5.76
CA PRO A 94 9.84 -3.93 -5.40
C PRO A 94 9.06 -2.66 -5.02
N LEU A 95 7.91 -2.44 -5.65
CA LEU A 95 7.02 -1.32 -5.35
C LEU A 95 6.25 -1.62 -4.05
N LEU A 96 6.43 -0.78 -3.04
CA LEU A 96 5.74 -0.88 -1.74
C LEU A 96 4.39 -0.17 -1.75
N ALA A 97 4.30 0.98 -2.43
CA ALA A 97 3.06 1.73 -2.56
C ALA A 97 3.05 2.62 -3.80
N SER A 98 1.86 2.82 -4.35
CA SER A 98 1.53 3.89 -5.28
C SER A 98 0.44 4.74 -4.64
N LEU A 99 0.74 6.00 -4.36
CA LEU A 99 -0.10 6.88 -3.57
C LEU A 99 -0.53 8.08 -4.42
N SER A 100 -1.81 8.45 -4.34
CA SER A 100 -2.34 9.70 -4.89
C SER A 100 -3.46 10.25 -4.00
N GLY A 101 -3.76 11.54 -4.12
CA GLY A 101 -4.80 12.19 -3.33
C GLY A 101 -4.32 12.63 -1.95
N ASN A 102 -5.25 12.65 -0.99
CA ASN A 102 -5.01 13.22 0.35
C ASN A 102 -5.26 12.24 1.52
N THR A 103 -5.43 10.96 1.21
CA THR A 103 -5.63 9.93 2.25
C THR A 103 -4.26 9.43 2.73
N LEU A 104 -3.99 9.57 4.03
CA LEU A 104 -2.73 9.11 4.61
C LEU A 104 -2.66 7.56 4.64
N PRO A 105 -1.60 6.95 4.09
CA PRO A 105 -1.41 5.51 4.18
C PRO A 105 -0.97 5.09 5.59
N GLN A 106 -1.07 3.79 5.88
CA GLN A 106 -0.39 3.23 7.05
C GLN A 106 1.14 3.31 6.88
N PRO A 107 1.92 3.22 7.98
CA PRO A 107 3.38 3.24 7.89
C PRO A 107 3.91 2.21 6.88
N ILE A 108 4.78 2.67 5.99
CA ILE A 108 5.35 1.86 4.90
C ILE A 108 6.74 1.40 5.30
N GLU A 109 7.05 0.12 5.08
CA GLU A 109 8.31 -0.48 5.52
C GLU A 109 9.11 -1.06 4.35
N ALA A 110 10.34 -0.57 4.17
CA ALA A 110 11.34 -1.16 3.27
C ALA A 110 12.31 -2.04 4.05
N LYS A 111 12.68 -3.20 3.50
CA LYS A 111 13.49 -4.24 4.17
C LYS A 111 14.90 -4.33 3.64
N SER A 112 15.20 -3.73 2.49
CA SER A 112 16.52 -3.78 1.84
C SER A 112 17.57 -2.85 2.45
N GLY A 113 17.18 -2.03 3.44
CA GLY A 113 17.98 -0.92 3.95
C GLY A 113 18.08 0.28 3.00
N LYS A 114 17.31 0.27 1.91
CA LYS A 114 17.14 1.41 0.99
C LYS A 114 15.67 1.63 0.70
N MET A 115 15.27 2.87 0.54
CA MET A 115 13.91 3.23 0.17
C MET A 115 13.94 4.39 -0.81
N LEU A 116 13.35 4.21 -1.98
CA LEU A 116 13.22 5.25 -3.00
C LEU A 116 11.79 5.79 -2.97
N LEU A 117 11.67 7.10 -2.76
CA LEU A 117 10.44 7.84 -2.99
C LEU A 117 10.57 8.52 -4.34
N HIS A 118 9.57 8.36 -5.20
CA HIS A 118 9.55 8.91 -6.55
C HIS A 118 8.22 9.61 -6.79
N LEU A 119 8.24 10.94 -6.80
CA LEU A 119 7.09 11.76 -7.15
C LEU A 119 7.14 12.06 -8.65
N PHE A 120 6.11 11.61 -9.36
CA PHE A 120 5.90 11.89 -10.76
C PHE A 120 4.61 12.71 -10.92
N SER A 121 4.71 13.87 -11.56
CA SER A 121 3.57 14.73 -11.86
C SER A 121 3.45 15.07 -13.34
N ASP A 122 2.23 15.28 -13.80
CA ASP A 122 1.94 15.65 -15.18
C ASP A 122 2.12 17.17 -15.42
N ALA A 123 1.75 17.65 -16.61
CA ALA A 123 1.96 19.04 -17.00
C ALA A 123 0.96 20.03 -16.35
N ASN A 124 -0.03 19.55 -15.62
CA ASN A 124 -1.16 20.31 -15.12
C ASN A 124 -1.25 20.23 -13.59
N TYR A 125 -2.09 21.10 -13.03
CA TYR A 125 -2.59 21.09 -11.65
C TYR A 125 -1.72 20.42 -10.56
N ASN A 126 -0.88 21.21 -9.91
CA ASN A 126 -0.11 20.79 -8.74
C ASN A 126 -0.76 21.21 -7.41
N LEU A 127 -0.65 20.35 -6.40
CA LEU A 127 -1.13 20.56 -5.03
C LEU A 127 0.03 20.65 -4.03
N LEU A 128 -0.26 20.62 -2.72
CA LEU A 128 0.70 20.84 -1.63
C LEU A 128 1.66 19.66 -1.36
N GLY A 129 1.51 18.54 -2.06
CA GLY A 129 2.50 17.47 -2.06
C GLY A 129 2.42 16.57 -0.83
N PHE A 130 3.56 16.30 -0.19
CA PHE A 130 3.62 15.36 0.93
C PHE A 130 4.66 15.75 1.98
N ASN A 131 4.38 15.33 3.22
CA ASN A 131 5.32 15.38 4.32
C ASN A 131 5.40 14.01 4.97
N ALA A 132 6.62 13.51 5.15
CA ALA A 132 6.84 12.24 5.82
C ALA A 132 8.08 12.26 6.71
N THR A 133 8.05 11.42 7.74
CA THR A 133 9.20 11.13 8.59
C THR A 133 9.66 9.71 8.33
N TYR A 134 10.96 9.46 8.47
CA TYR A 134 11.50 8.12 8.35
C TYR A 134 12.40 7.78 9.54
N THR A 135 12.34 6.51 9.95
CA THR A 135 13.16 5.95 11.01
C THR A 135 13.81 4.64 10.57
N PHE A 136 14.87 4.25 11.28
CA PHE A 136 15.55 2.98 11.05
C PHE A 136 15.26 2.03 12.19
N SER A 137 14.93 0.78 11.87
CA SER A 137 14.66 -0.27 12.85
C SER A 137 15.31 -1.57 12.42
N LEU A 138 15.84 -2.33 13.37
CA LEU A 138 16.28 -3.71 13.12
C LEU A 138 15.10 -4.69 13.15
N CYS A 139 14.01 -4.32 13.84
CA CYS A 139 12.83 -5.15 14.00
C CYS A 139 11.68 -4.74 13.08
N PRO A 140 10.77 -5.68 12.73
CA PRO A 140 9.60 -5.40 11.90
C PRO A 140 8.72 -4.27 12.47
N GLY A 141 8.26 -3.36 11.61
CA GLY A 141 7.35 -2.27 11.96
C GLY A 141 7.79 -1.39 13.13
N ALA A 142 9.08 -1.34 13.45
CA ALA A 142 9.61 -0.71 14.67
C ALA A 142 8.87 -1.13 15.97
N CYS A 143 8.38 -2.37 16.01
CA CYS A 143 7.55 -2.91 17.09
C CYS A 143 6.27 -2.12 17.37
N GLY A 144 5.76 -1.38 16.38
CA GLY A 144 4.45 -0.73 16.42
C GLY A 144 4.27 0.31 17.52
N GLY A 145 5.35 0.71 18.22
CA GLY A 145 5.26 1.51 19.45
C GLY A 145 4.75 0.74 20.68
N HIS A 146 4.44 -0.55 20.54
CA HIS A 146 3.86 -1.41 21.57
C HIS A 146 4.77 -2.57 21.97
N GLY A 147 6.07 -2.42 21.74
CA GLY A 147 7.05 -3.45 22.06
C GLY A 147 8.47 -2.91 22.08
N ARG A 148 9.40 -3.74 22.53
CA ARG A 148 10.83 -3.45 22.51
C ARG A 148 11.52 -4.31 21.47
N CYS A 149 12.33 -3.69 20.62
CA CYS A 149 13.16 -4.41 19.66
C CYS A 149 14.37 -5.03 20.38
N ASP A 150 14.57 -6.33 20.20
CA ASP A 150 15.80 -7.03 20.58
C ASP A 150 16.72 -7.09 19.36
N SER A 151 17.82 -6.33 19.42
CA SER A 151 18.79 -6.21 18.34
C SER A 151 19.59 -7.48 18.08
N SER A 152 19.63 -8.43 19.03
CA SER A 152 20.35 -9.70 18.85
C SER A 152 19.54 -10.72 18.06
N THR A 153 18.23 -10.78 18.31
CA THR A 153 17.32 -11.73 17.65
C THR A 153 16.53 -11.11 16.49
N LEU A 154 16.59 -9.78 16.33
CA LEU A 154 15.82 -8.98 15.36
C LEU A 154 14.30 -9.14 15.53
N LYS A 155 13.85 -9.44 16.75
CA LYS A 155 12.44 -9.68 17.09
C LYS A 155 11.91 -8.64 18.05
N CYS A 156 10.61 -8.40 17.95
CA CYS A 156 9.89 -7.55 18.89
C CYS A 156 9.40 -8.34 20.11
N HIS A 157 9.67 -7.80 21.29
CA HIS A 157 9.08 -8.24 22.55
C HIS A 157 7.88 -7.35 22.85
N CYS A 158 6.68 -7.86 22.65
CA CYS A 158 5.45 -7.07 22.76
C CYS A 158 5.07 -6.79 24.22
N GLN A 159 4.51 -5.60 24.44
CA GLN A 159 3.89 -5.20 25.70
C GLN A 159 2.59 -5.98 25.92
N HIS A 160 2.12 -6.02 27.17
CA HIS A 160 0.88 -6.73 27.51
C HIS A 160 -0.30 -6.20 26.69
N GLY A 161 -1.02 -7.11 26.03
CA GLY A 161 -2.18 -6.76 25.20
C GLY A 161 -1.83 -6.51 23.74
N TRP A 162 -0.58 -6.70 23.34
CA TRP A 162 -0.13 -6.62 21.94
C TRP A 162 0.62 -7.88 21.52
N GLY A 163 0.51 -8.24 20.25
CA GLY A 163 1.08 -9.44 19.65
C GLY A 163 1.38 -9.25 18.16
N GLY A 164 1.78 -10.34 17.51
CA GLY A 164 2.30 -10.32 16.14
C GLY A 164 3.78 -9.93 16.06
N ALA A 165 4.41 -10.19 14.91
CA ALA A 165 5.86 -10.00 14.73
C ALA A 165 6.34 -8.54 14.89
N ALA A 166 5.43 -7.57 14.67
CA ALA A 166 5.66 -6.14 14.82
C ALA A 166 4.92 -5.52 16.01
N CYS A 167 4.28 -6.32 16.88
CA CYS A 167 3.47 -5.83 18.00
C CYS A 167 2.34 -4.85 17.64
N THR A 168 1.85 -4.90 16.40
CA THR A 168 0.73 -4.06 15.93
C THR A 168 -0.63 -4.72 16.10
N THR A 169 -0.67 -5.98 16.52
CA THR A 169 -1.92 -6.73 16.68
C THR A 169 -2.38 -6.65 18.13
N PRO A 170 -3.50 -6.00 18.46
CA PRO A 170 -4.06 -6.02 19.80
C PRO A 170 -4.52 -7.44 20.15
N LEU A 171 -4.09 -7.95 21.30
CA LEU A 171 -4.49 -9.26 21.79
C LEU A 171 -5.97 -9.25 22.16
N CYS A 172 -6.67 -10.32 21.76
CA CYS A 172 -8.11 -10.43 21.87
C CYS A 172 -8.65 -10.29 23.31
N SER A 173 -7.84 -10.55 24.34
CA SER A 173 -8.23 -10.56 25.76
C SER A 173 -8.79 -9.23 26.28
N LYS A 174 -8.53 -8.11 25.60
CA LYS A 174 -9.02 -6.77 25.98
C LYS A 174 -9.74 -6.02 24.85
N SER A 175 -9.71 -6.55 23.63
CA SER A 175 -10.17 -5.83 22.45
C SER A 175 -11.49 -6.37 21.91
N CYS A 176 -11.82 -7.65 22.10
CA CYS A 176 -13.07 -8.23 21.57
C CYS A 176 -14.30 -7.51 22.10
N SER A 177 -15.18 -7.10 21.19
CA SER A 177 -16.50 -6.58 21.55
C SER A 177 -17.35 -7.67 22.21
N VAL A 178 -18.51 -7.28 22.74
CA VAL A 178 -19.55 -8.19 23.25
C VAL A 178 -20.03 -9.22 22.22
N ASN A 179 -19.74 -8.99 20.93
CA ASN A 179 -20.09 -9.85 19.83
C ASN A 179 -19.01 -10.87 19.45
N GLY A 180 -17.92 -10.95 20.22
CA GLY A 180 -16.83 -11.90 19.99
C GLY A 180 -16.37 -12.63 21.26
N GLN A 181 -15.68 -13.76 21.07
CA GLN A 181 -14.95 -14.47 22.12
C GLN A 181 -13.46 -14.54 21.76
N CYS A 182 -12.58 -14.30 22.74
CA CYS A 182 -11.13 -14.34 22.51
C CYS A 182 -10.62 -15.80 22.47
N ASP A 183 -10.09 -16.21 21.33
CA ASP A 183 -9.30 -17.43 21.19
C ASP A 183 -7.88 -17.15 21.68
N LYS A 184 -7.59 -17.56 22.93
CA LYS A 184 -6.28 -17.36 23.56
C LYS A 184 -5.15 -18.11 22.87
N LYS A 185 -5.44 -19.14 22.05
CA LYS A 185 -4.42 -19.92 21.35
C LYS A 185 -4.01 -19.26 20.03
N GLY A 186 -4.97 -18.64 19.34
CA GLY A 186 -4.76 -17.93 18.07
C GLY A 186 -4.67 -16.40 18.21
N GLU A 187 -4.78 -15.87 19.43
CA GLU A 187 -4.77 -14.44 19.77
C GLU A 187 -5.72 -13.57 18.93
N ARG A 188 -6.89 -14.11 18.59
CA ARG A 188 -7.89 -13.45 17.73
C ARG A 188 -9.31 -13.50 18.30
N CYS A 189 -10.17 -12.58 17.88
CA CYS A 189 -11.58 -12.60 18.22
C CYS A 189 -12.34 -13.55 17.28
N LEU A 190 -13.00 -14.55 17.86
CA LEU A 190 -13.99 -15.40 17.19
C LEU A 190 -15.35 -14.69 17.25
N CYS A 191 -15.80 -14.20 16.10
CA CYS A 191 -17.05 -13.44 16.03
C CYS A 191 -18.27 -14.34 16.06
N LYS A 192 -19.32 -13.87 16.73
CA LYS A 192 -20.64 -14.49 16.63
C LYS A 192 -21.14 -14.38 15.18
N PRO A 193 -22.00 -15.32 14.72
CA PRO A 193 -22.58 -15.24 13.39
C PRO A 193 -23.21 -13.88 13.11
N GLY A 194 -22.94 -13.31 11.93
CA GLY A 194 -23.43 -11.99 11.52
C GLY A 194 -22.54 -10.81 11.94
N PHE A 195 -21.44 -11.06 12.66
CA PHE A 195 -20.47 -10.01 13.04
C PHE A 195 -19.08 -10.27 12.45
N VAL A 196 -18.41 -9.21 12.03
CA VAL A 196 -17.05 -9.22 11.43
C VAL A 196 -16.21 -8.05 11.96
N GLY A 197 -14.96 -7.97 11.53
CA GLY A 197 -14.00 -6.96 12.00
C GLY A 197 -13.01 -7.52 13.02
N GLN A 198 -11.95 -6.76 13.26
CA GLN A 198 -10.83 -7.16 14.13
C GLN A 198 -11.27 -7.53 15.56
N ASN A 199 -12.28 -6.85 16.09
CA ASN A 199 -12.88 -7.13 17.37
C ASN A 199 -14.38 -7.44 17.31
N CYS A 200 -14.86 -7.91 16.15
CA CYS A 200 -16.26 -8.26 15.92
C CYS A 200 -17.22 -7.07 16.09
N GLN A 201 -16.75 -5.86 15.79
CA GLN A 201 -17.53 -4.63 15.98
C GLN A 201 -18.54 -4.36 14.87
N LEU A 202 -18.42 -5.02 13.71
CA LEU A 202 -19.22 -4.72 12.51
C LEU A 202 -20.33 -5.75 12.36
N GLY A 203 -21.58 -5.30 12.28
CA GLY A 203 -22.71 -6.15 11.90
C GLY A 203 -22.85 -6.23 10.38
N LEU A 204 -22.93 -7.44 9.81
CA LEU A 204 -23.09 -7.64 8.35
C LEU A 204 -24.44 -7.17 7.81
N ASN A 205 -25.43 -6.99 8.69
CA ASN A 205 -26.78 -6.55 8.34
C ASN A 205 -27.05 -5.09 8.75
N ASP A 206 -26.01 -4.37 9.17
CA ASP A 206 -26.15 -2.99 9.63
C ASP A 206 -25.80 -2.03 8.48
N ASP A 207 -26.82 -1.42 7.88
CA ASP A 207 -26.66 -0.46 6.79
C ASP A 207 -26.21 0.93 7.30
N GLY A 208 -26.13 1.13 8.63
CA GLY A 208 -25.82 2.40 9.29
C GLY A 208 -24.42 2.98 9.03
N GLY A 209 -23.61 2.33 8.19
CA GLY A 209 -22.24 2.73 7.85
C GLY A 209 -21.89 2.58 6.37
N ALA A 210 -22.89 2.53 5.47
CA ALA A 210 -22.67 2.43 4.03
C ALA A 210 -21.73 3.55 3.51
N GLY A 211 -20.69 3.18 2.75
CA GLY A 211 -19.69 4.10 2.22
C GLY A 211 -18.47 4.34 3.12
N GLN A 212 -18.40 3.73 4.31
CA GLN A 212 -17.20 3.76 5.16
C GLN A 212 -16.30 2.54 4.90
N TRP A 213 -14.98 2.77 4.96
CA TRP A 213 -13.99 1.71 4.82
C TRP A 213 -13.68 1.09 6.18
N TRP A 214 -13.87 -0.22 6.28
CA TRP A 214 -13.65 -0.97 7.52
C TRP A 214 -12.57 -2.03 7.34
N ARG A 215 -11.65 -2.10 8.32
CA ARG A 215 -10.68 -3.19 8.41
C ARG A 215 -11.36 -4.45 8.93
N VAL A 216 -11.61 -5.39 8.03
CA VAL A 216 -12.27 -6.66 8.35
C VAL A 216 -11.32 -7.72 8.93
N SER A 217 -10.02 -7.67 8.61
CA SER A 217 -9.00 -8.49 9.26
C SER A 217 -7.63 -7.81 9.27
N GLU A 218 -6.79 -8.20 10.23
CA GLU A 218 -5.33 -7.99 10.15
C GLU A 218 -4.78 -8.92 9.07
N GLY A 219 -3.95 -8.39 8.17
CA GLY A 219 -3.40 -9.13 7.03
C GLY A 219 -2.78 -10.47 7.44
N ASN A 220 -2.85 -11.45 6.55
CA ASN A 220 -2.30 -12.78 6.81
C ASN A 220 -0.84 -12.82 6.31
N PRO A 221 0.16 -13.28 7.09
CA PRO A 221 1.55 -13.40 6.63
C PRO A 221 1.72 -14.25 5.37
N TYR A 222 0.80 -15.19 5.14
CA TYR A 222 0.75 -16.04 3.95
C TYR A 222 -0.02 -15.41 2.78
N ILE A 223 -0.65 -14.25 3.00
CA ILE A 223 -1.37 -13.45 2.00
C ILE A 223 -0.92 -11.99 2.12
N PRO A 224 0.22 -11.65 1.49
CA PRO A 224 0.76 -10.30 1.59
C PRO A 224 -0.13 -9.27 0.89
N PRO A 225 0.10 -7.98 1.15
CA PRO A 225 -0.62 -6.87 0.51
C PRO A 225 -0.60 -6.98 -1.01
N ARG A 226 -1.67 -6.52 -1.65
CA ARG A 226 -1.89 -6.59 -3.10
C ARG A 226 -2.23 -5.22 -3.65
N THR A 227 -1.45 -4.72 -4.62
CA THR A 227 -1.66 -3.37 -5.20
C THR A 227 -2.46 -3.38 -6.51
N GLY A 228 -2.77 -4.55 -7.06
CA GLY A 228 -3.49 -4.72 -8.34
C GLY A 228 -4.45 -5.91 -8.30
N SER A 229 -5.35 -5.91 -7.32
CA SER A 229 -6.32 -7.00 -7.11
C SER A 229 -7.74 -6.59 -7.49
N ALA A 230 -8.49 -7.55 -8.03
CA ALA A 230 -9.93 -7.47 -8.22
C ALA A 230 -10.60 -8.46 -7.27
N GLY A 231 -11.81 -8.12 -6.80
CA GLY A 231 -12.55 -9.00 -5.89
C GLY A 231 -14.04 -9.03 -6.19
N VAL A 232 -14.67 -10.14 -5.81
CA VAL A 232 -16.11 -10.33 -5.88
C VAL A 232 -16.63 -10.91 -4.56
N TYR A 233 -17.69 -10.32 -4.04
CA TYR A 233 -18.41 -10.86 -2.89
C TYR A 233 -19.52 -11.81 -3.37
N LEU A 234 -19.56 -13.03 -2.83
CA LEU A 234 -20.61 -14.01 -3.09
C LEU A 234 -21.47 -14.19 -1.83
N ALA A 235 -22.66 -13.58 -1.84
CA ALA A 235 -23.60 -13.63 -0.72
C ALA A 235 -24.00 -15.05 -0.29
N PRO A 236 -24.34 -16.01 -1.20
CA PRO A 236 -24.70 -17.37 -0.79
C PRO A 236 -23.57 -18.12 -0.08
N ALA A 237 -22.32 -17.81 -0.43
CA ALA A 237 -21.13 -18.40 0.16
C ALA A 237 -20.62 -17.61 1.38
N GLY A 238 -21.21 -16.43 1.67
CA GLY A 238 -20.73 -15.52 2.71
C GLY A 238 -19.23 -15.22 2.58
N SER A 239 -18.72 -15.07 1.35
CA SER A 239 -17.28 -15.06 1.11
C SER A 239 -16.88 -14.01 0.08
N LEU A 240 -15.79 -13.29 0.36
CA LEU A 240 -15.11 -12.39 -0.57
C LEU A 240 -13.99 -13.17 -1.26
N TYR A 241 -14.00 -13.21 -2.58
CA TYR A 241 -12.94 -13.79 -3.40
C TYR A 241 -12.11 -12.65 -3.98
N MET A 242 -10.80 -12.77 -3.90
CA MET A 242 -9.88 -11.79 -4.49
C MET A 242 -8.85 -12.50 -5.35
N PHE A 243 -8.58 -11.91 -6.51
CA PHE A 243 -7.64 -12.39 -7.52
C PHE A 243 -6.75 -11.23 -7.96
N GLY A 244 -5.51 -11.52 -8.35
CA GLY A 244 -4.59 -10.50 -8.87
C GLY A 244 -3.53 -10.01 -7.88
N GLY A 245 -2.62 -9.18 -8.41
CA GLY A 245 -1.19 -9.12 -8.11
C GLY A 245 -0.78 -8.70 -6.69
N PHE A 246 0.34 -9.25 -6.25
CA PHE A 246 1.07 -8.80 -5.04
C PHE A 246 1.55 -7.36 -5.22
N ASP A 247 2.08 -7.05 -6.39
CA ASP A 247 2.56 -5.74 -6.81
C ASP A 247 2.12 -5.46 -8.26
N LEU A 248 2.33 -4.23 -8.76
CA LEU A 248 2.14 -3.89 -10.18
C LEU A 248 3.15 -4.58 -11.11
N ASN A 249 4.10 -5.36 -10.56
CA ASN A 249 5.16 -6.04 -11.30
C ASN A 249 4.84 -7.52 -11.57
N ARG A 250 3.89 -8.12 -10.84
CA ARG A 250 3.52 -9.54 -10.92
C ARG A 250 2.00 -9.71 -10.85
N ALA A 251 1.36 -9.91 -12.00
CA ALA A 251 0.01 -10.47 -12.05
C ALA A 251 0.07 -11.94 -11.62
N LEU A 252 -0.55 -12.30 -10.48
CA LEU A 252 -0.56 -13.68 -10.01
C LEU A 252 -1.84 -14.42 -10.39
N GLY A 253 -1.66 -15.67 -10.80
CA GLY A 253 -2.69 -16.69 -10.98
C GLY A 253 -3.11 -17.39 -9.68
N ASP A 254 -3.16 -16.68 -8.55
CA ASP A 254 -3.64 -17.21 -7.27
C ASP A 254 -5.00 -16.60 -6.89
N LEU A 255 -5.91 -17.44 -6.37
CA LEU A 255 -7.22 -17.01 -5.86
C LEU A 255 -7.22 -17.15 -4.35
N ILE A 256 -7.45 -16.04 -3.65
CA ILE A 256 -7.63 -16.03 -2.20
C ILE A 256 -9.10 -15.82 -1.88
N LYS A 257 -9.55 -16.45 -0.80
CA LYS A 257 -10.92 -16.37 -0.31
C LYS A 257 -10.89 -15.92 1.15
N PHE A 258 -11.69 -14.91 1.46
CA PHE A 258 -12.00 -14.51 2.82
C PHE A 258 -13.43 -14.94 3.16
N ASN A 259 -13.58 -15.82 4.14
CA ASN A 259 -14.88 -16.27 4.62
C ASN A 259 -15.37 -15.32 5.71
N LEU A 260 -16.45 -14.57 5.44
CA LEU A 260 -16.99 -13.58 6.37
C LEU A 260 -17.71 -14.22 7.55
N THR A 261 -18.16 -15.47 7.43
CA THR A 261 -18.79 -16.20 8.54
C THR A 261 -17.76 -16.68 9.57
N SER A 262 -16.60 -17.18 9.10
CA SER A 262 -15.55 -17.69 9.99
C SER A 262 -14.45 -16.67 10.31
N ASN A 263 -14.47 -15.52 9.64
CA ASN A 263 -13.44 -14.49 9.72
C ASN A 263 -12.04 -15.05 9.42
N GLN A 264 -11.92 -15.91 8.39
CA GLN A 264 -10.67 -16.55 8.03
C GLN A 264 -10.31 -16.39 6.56
N TRP A 265 -9.00 -16.26 6.34
CA TRP A 265 -8.38 -16.33 5.03
C TRP A 265 -8.07 -17.77 4.64
N GLU A 266 -8.43 -18.13 3.42
CA GLU A 266 -8.10 -19.40 2.78
C GLU A 266 -7.39 -19.12 1.46
N SER A 267 -6.23 -19.75 1.24
CA SER A 267 -5.60 -19.78 -0.08
C SER A 267 -6.14 -20.97 -0.86
N ARG A 268 -6.53 -20.73 -2.12
CA ARG A 268 -6.89 -21.78 -3.08
C ARG A 268 -5.93 -21.66 -4.26
N SER A 269 -4.88 -22.46 -4.24
CA SER A 269 -4.04 -22.68 -5.42
C SER A 269 -4.80 -23.59 -6.38
N TYR A 270 -5.40 -23.01 -7.41
CA TYR A 270 -5.72 -23.81 -8.60
C TYR A 270 -4.40 -24.06 -9.30
N GLY A 271 -3.84 -25.26 -9.09
CA GLY A 271 -2.66 -25.68 -9.82
C GLY A 271 -2.99 -25.55 -11.31
N HIS A 272 -2.35 -24.59 -11.98
CA HIS A 272 -2.58 -24.21 -13.37
C HIS A 272 -3.90 -23.45 -13.53
N SER A 273 -3.81 -22.15 -13.81
CA SER A 273 -4.87 -21.49 -14.57
C SER A 273 -5.10 -22.36 -15.81
N PRO A 274 -6.35 -22.75 -16.16
CA PRO A 274 -6.59 -23.29 -17.48
C PRO A 274 -6.00 -22.30 -18.49
N VAL A 275 -5.36 -22.85 -19.52
CA VAL A 275 -4.73 -22.11 -20.62
C VAL A 275 -5.63 -20.94 -21.00
N SER A 276 -5.10 -19.72 -21.04
CA SER A 276 -5.88 -18.54 -21.40
C SER A 276 -6.40 -18.71 -22.82
N HIS A 277 -7.66 -19.12 -22.98
CA HIS A 277 -8.33 -19.14 -24.26
C HIS A 277 -8.88 -17.75 -24.52
N VAL A 278 -8.27 -17.04 -25.47
CA VAL A 278 -8.81 -15.79 -26.00
C VAL A 278 -9.90 -16.16 -27.01
N TRP A 279 -11.15 -15.83 -26.69
CA TRP A 279 -12.27 -15.98 -27.60
C TRP A 279 -12.59 -14.62 -28.21
N VAL A 280 -12.36 -14.47 -29.51
CA VAL A 280 -12.81 -13.30 -30.27
C VAL A 280 -14.23 -13.60 -30.75
N CYS A 281 -15.20 -12.82 -30.27
CA CYS A 281 -16.58 -12.92 -30.74
C CYS A 281 -16.69 -12.14 -32.06
N SER A 282 -16.60 -12.86 -33.19
CA SER A 282 -16.97 -12.33 -34.51
C SER A 282 -18.47 -12.49 -34.69
N ASN A 283 -19.23 -11.42 -34.43
CA ASN A 283 -20.66 -11.44 -34.71
C ASN A 283 -20.90 -11.17 -36.21
N SER A 284 -21.23 -12.22 -36.94
CA SER A 284 -22.05 -12.12 -38.14
C SER A 284 -23.09 -13.24 -38.12
N HIS A 285 -24.28 -12.98 -37.57
CA HIS A 285 -25.40 -13.88 -37.79
C HIS A 285 -26.72 -13.12 -37.97
N SER A 286 -27.36 -13.36 -39.12
CA SER A 286 -28.81 -13.28 -39.25
C SER A 286 -29.45 -14.56 -38.69
N LEU A 287 -30.68 -14.41 -38.20
CA LEU A 287 -31.46 -15.32 -37.34
C LEU A 287 -31.98 -16.59 -38.02
N HIS A 288 -31.97 -17.74 -37.31
CA HIS A 288 -33.19 -18.56 -37.07
C HIS A 288 -32.99 -19.71 -36.04
N SER A 289 -33.85 -19.69 -35.01
CA SER A 289 -34.42 -20.76 -34.16
C SER A 289 -33.78 -22.17 -34.03
N ARG A 290 -33.34 -22.55 -32.82
CA ARG A 290 -33.96 -23.55 -31.89
C ARG A 290 -32.99 -23.88 -30.74
N PHE A 291 -33.43 -23.70 -29.49
CA PHE A 291 -32.76 -24.15 -28.26
C PHE A 291 -32.81 -25.69 -28.11
N PRO A 292 -32.02 -26.35 -27.22
CA PRO A 292 -31.33 -25.80 -26.05
C PRO A 292 -29.85 -26.21 -25.88
N HIS A 293 -29.01 -25.30 -25.41
CA HIS A 293 -28.09 -25.52 -24.29
C HIS A 293 -27.55 -24.15 -23.85
N PHE A 294 -27.73 -23.88 -22.56
CA PHE A 294 -27.37 -22.64 -21.87
C PHE A 294 -25.90 -22.31 -22.05
N TRP A 295 -25.58 -21.25 -22.79
CA TRP A 295 -24.58 -20.22 -22.46
C TRP A 295 -24.95 -19.00 -23.30
N GLY A 296 -25.78 -18.12 -22.72
CA GLY A 296 -26.20 -16.88 -23.36
C GLY A 296 -25.49 -15.69 -22.72
N CYS A 297 -24.60 -15.06 -23.48
CA CYS A 297 -24.32 -13.64 -23.34
C CYS A 297 -25.64 -12.91 -23.65
N SER A 298 -26.21 -12.18 -22.69
CA SER A 298 -27.40 -11.34 -22.94
C SER A 298 -27.16 -9.92 -22.44
N SER A 299 -27.51 -9.00 -23.34
CA SER A 299 -27.43 -7.55 -23.27
C SER A 299 -28.22 -6.95 -22.12
N VAL A 300 -27.64 -5.93 -21.50
CA VAL A 300 -28.33 -4.98 -20.61
C VAL A 300 -29.22 -4.06 -21.45
N ASN A 301 -30.52 -4.11 -21.20
CA ASN A 301 -31.49 -3.03 -21.43
C ASN A 301 -32.68 -3.36 -20.50
N SER A 302 -33.21 -2.50 -19.64
CA SER A 302 -33.12 -1.05 -19.45
C SER A 302 -33.61 -0.71 -18.03
N LYS A 303 -33.22 0.47 -17.53
CA LYS A 303 -33.81 1.21 -16.39
C LYS A 303 -33.61 0.62 -14.99
N ALA A 304 -32.42 0.85 -14.44
CA ALA A 304 -32.28 1.31 -13.06
C ALA A 304 -31.15 2.34 -13.05
N ASN A 305 -31.55 3.60 -12.86
CA ASN A 305 -30.69 4.76 -12.92
C ASN A 305 -29.97 4.95 -11.58
N GLU A 306 -28.72 5.41 -11.69
CA GLU A 306 -27.87 6.05 -10.67
C GLU A 306 -27.10 5.22 -9.62
N LYS A 307 -25.77 5.42 -9.68
CA LYS A 307 -24.72 5.20 -8.67
C LYS A 307 -24.11 3.79 -8.58
N ALA A 308 -23.29 3.46 -9.59
CA ALA A 308 -22.11 2.61 -9.41
C ALA A 308 -21.03 3.00 -10.43
N HIS A 309 -20.43 4.19 -10.28
CA HIS A 309 -19.16 4.48 -10.93
C HIS A 309 -18.04 3.92 -10.04
N LEU A 310 -17.55 2.72 -10.36
CA LEU A 310 -16.26 2.24 -9.88
C LEU A 310 -15.76 1.11 -10.80
N TYR A 311 -14.54 1.29 -11.28
CA TYR A 311 -13.63 0.37 -11.97
C TYR A 311 -13.68 0.26 -13.50
N ALA A 312 -12.75 1.01 -14.14
CA ALA A 312 -11.89 0.50 -15.20
C ALA A 312 -10.67 1.42 -15.38
N SER A 313 -9.61 1.25 -14.58
CA SER A 313 -8.32 1.91 -14.81
C SER A 313 -7.19 0.89 -14.71
N LEU A 314 -7.13 -0.05 -15.66
CA LEU A 314 -5.97 -0.95 -15.84
C LEU A 314 -5.71 -1.32 -17.32
N PHE A 315 -6.28 -0.57 -18.27
CA PHE A 315 -5.96 -0.69 -19.71
C PHE A 315 -5.68 0.71 -20.26
N LYS A 316 -4.46 1.23 -20.05
CA LYS A 316 -3.94 2.35 -20.85
C LYS A 316 -2.42 2.52 -20.85
N ILE A 317 -1.66 1.69 -20.13
CA ILE A 317 -0.18 1.81 -20.09
C ILE A 317 0.52 0.97 -21.18
N ALA A 318 -0.18 0.06 -21.86
CA ALA A 318 0.43 -0.78 -22.91
C ALA A 318 0.27 -0.23 -24.35
N GLU A 319 -0.27 0.97 -24.54
CA GLU A 319 -0.60 1.50 -25.88
C GLU A 319 0.23 2.74 -26.28
N GLN A 320 1.11 3.24 -25.40
CA GLN A 320 2.02 4.36 -25.73
C GLN A 320 3.41 3.94 -26.22
N ASP A 321 3.79 2.66 -26.13
CA ASP A 321 5.11 2.17 -26.58
C ASP A 321 5.12 1.54 -27.98
N LYS A 322 4.04 1.70 -28.77
CA LYS A 322 3.98 1.22 -30.17
C LYS A 322 4.17 2.29 -31.26
N ASN A 323 4.30 3.57 -30.91
CA ASN A 323 4.38 4.65 -31.89
C ASN A 323 5.79 5.26 -32.07
N LYS A 324 6.86 4.50 -31.76
CA LYS A 324 8.24 4.97 -31.98
C LYS A 324 9.22 3.84 -32.37
N ALA A 325 8.86 3.07 -33.38
CA ALA A 325 9.84 2.37 -34.21
C ALA A 325 9.19 2.03 -35.56
N ASP A 326 9.96 2.25 -36.62
CA ASP A 326 9.70 1.81 -38.00
C ASP A 326 8.73 2.64 -38.84
N GLU A 327 9.22 3.80 -39.30
CA GLU A 327 8.96 4.26 -40.67
C GLU A 327 10.12 5.17 -41.14
N ASN A 328 11.16 4.54 -41.71
CA ASN A 328 12.07 5.16 -42.68
C ASN A 328 12.78 4.03 -43.46
N ILE A 329 12.05 3.45 -44.41
CA ILE A 329 12.63 2.72 -45.54
C ILE A 329 12.35 3.59 -46.77
N PHE A 330 13.35 4.37 -47.19
CA PHE A 330 13.41 4.97 -48.53
C PHE A 330 13.76 3.87 -49.56
N PRO A 331 13.19 3.88 -50.77
CA PRO A 331 13.81 3.25 -51.92
C PRO A 331 14.62 4.28 -52.75
N LEU A 332 15.78 3.81 -53.22
CA LEU A 332 16.80 4.35 -54.14
C LEU A 332 18.06 4.93 -53.48
#